data_AF-A0A2D7PLK9-F1
#
_entry.id   AF-A0A2D7PLK9-F1
#
_cell.length_a   1.000
_cell.length_b   1.000
_cell.length_c   1.000
_cell.angle_alpha   90.00
_cell.angle_beta   90.00
_cell.angle_gamma   90.00
#
_symmetry.space_group_name_H-M   'P 1'
#
loop_
_entity.id
_entity.type
_entity.pdbx_description
1 polymer ?
#
loop_
_entity_poly.entity_id
_entity_poly.type
_entity_poly.pdbx_seq_one_letter_code
_entity_poly.pdbx_strand_id
1 'polypeptide(L)'
;MRLWLACGLLMTLLLPAWAAAEDNGPRAFTNRQACRRMTKQINHFEKTVLVMAKDRGNALWARSTEDQIDRLKHRRADKCPEYHKQRTVLARAKEQAEQMKQMMAAAAKGAAKYFSGGAF
;
A
#
# COMPACT_ATOMS: atom_id res chain seq x y z
N MET A 1 -20.25 43.43 32.13
CA MET A 1 -19.18 42.55 32.66
C MET A 1 -19.63 41.12 32.99
N ARG A 2 -20.90 40.84 33.33
CA ARG A 2 -21.37 39.48 33.68
C ARG A 2 -21.52 38.49 32.51
N LEU A 3 -21.69 38.97 31.28
CA LEU A 3 -21.79 38.12 30.07
C LEU A 3 -20.47 37.44 29.66
N TRP A 4 -19.32 38.04 29.99
CA TRP A 4 -18.01 37.48 29.62
C TRP A 4 -17.63 36.27 30.48
N LEU A 5 -18.06 36.26 31.75
CA LEU A 5 -17.84 35.12 32.65
C LEU A 5 -18.67 33.89 32.23
N ALA A 6 -19.87 34.10 31.69
CA ALA A 6 -20.73 33.01 31.22
C ALA A 6 -20.17 32.32 29.95
N CYS A 7 -19.60 33.08 29.02
CA CYS A 7 -18.97 32.51 27.82
C CYS A 7 -17.68 31.72 28.14
N GLY A 8 -16.88 32.19 29.11
CA GLY A 8 -15.67 31.48 29.53
C GLY A 8 -15.96 30.10 30.13
N LEU A 9 -17.01 30.01 30.96
CA LEU A 9 -17.38 28.76 31.62
C LEU A 9 -17.98 27.72 30.64
N LEU A 10 -18.70 28.19 29.61
CA LEU A 10 -19.26 27.33 28.57
C LEU A 10 -18.18 26.71 27.67
N MET A 11 -17.11 27.47 27.37
CA MET A 11 -15.96 26.97 26.60
C MET A 11 -15.18 25.88 27.37
N THR A 12 -15.07 25.99 28.70
CA THR A 12 -14.38 24.97 29.51
C THR A 12 -15.13 23.64 29.60
N LEU A 13 -16.46 23.64 29.44
CA LEU A 13 -17.28 22.43 29.46
C LEU A 13 -17.28 21.65 28.14
N LEU A 14 -16.83 22.26 27.03
CA LEU A 14 -16.77 21.62 25.70
C LEU A 14 -15.41 20.99 25.36
N LEU A 15 -14.38 21.26 26.17
CA LEU A 15 -13.02 20.72 25.99
C LEU A 15 -12.86 19.20 26.24
N PRO A 16 -13.61 18.50 27.13
CA PRO A 16 -13.31 17.09 27.42
C PRO A 16 -13.80 16.12 26.34
N ALA A 17 -14.60 16.57 25.37
CA ALA A 17 -15.10 15.71 24.29
C ALA A 17 -13.99 15.32 23.28
N TRP A 18 -12.93 16.12 23.17
CA TRP A 18 -11.84 15.89 22.21
C TRP A 18 -10.76 14.95 22.77
N ALA A 19 -10.57 14.96 24.10
CA ALA A 19 -9.60 14.09 24.77
C ALA A 19 -10.02 12.61 24.79
N ALA A 20 -11.32 12.30 24.70
CA ALA A 20 -11.82 10.93 24.67
C ALA A 20 -11.69 10.24 23.29
N ALA A 21 -11.26 10.95 22.24
CA ALA A 21 -11.12 10.39 20.90
C ALA A 21 -9.74 9.73 20.65
N GLU A 22 -8.75 9.92 21.52
CA GLU A 22 -7.38 9.42 21.31
C GLU A 22 -7.14 8.00 21.80
N ASP A 23 -8.05 7.41 22.58
CA ASP A 23 -7.85 6.08 23.19
C ASP A 23 -8.23 4.88 22.28
N ASN A 24 -8.28 5.11 20.97
CA ASN A 24 -8.20 4.05 19.97
C ASN A 24 -6.79 3.95 19.41
N GLY A 25 -5.78 3.87 20.28
CA GLY A 25 -4.45 3.44 19.88
C GLY A 25 -4.56 2.15 19.04
N PRO A 26 -3.67 1.94 18.04
CA PRO A 26 -3.78 0.80 17.16
C PRO A 26 -3.74 -0.48 18.01
N ARG A 27 -4.89 -1.14 18.19
CA ARG A 27 -4.96 -2.43 18.88
C ARG A 27 -3.91 -3.31 18.24
N ALA A 28 -2.85 -3.63 18.99
CA ALA A 28 -1.74 -4.41 18.51
C ALA A 28 -2.25 -5.82 18.22
N PHE A 29 -2.70 -6.05 16.99
CA PHE A 29 -3.17 -7.35 16.56
C PHE A 29 -2.02 -8.34 16.72
N THR A 30 -2.33 -9.54 17.23
CA THR A 30 -1.35 -10.62 17.19
C THR A 30 -0.96 -10.90 15.74
N ASN A 31 0.30 -11.32 15.51
CA ASN A 31 0.80 -11.57 14.15
C ASN A 31 -0.16 -12.46 13.33
N ARG A 32 -0.78 -13.46 13.96
CA ARG A 32 -1.77 -14.34 13.31
C ARG A 32 -3.04 -13.61 12.86
N GLN A 33 -3.58 -12.71 13.68
CA GLN A 33 -4.76 -11.91 13.33
C GLN A 33 -4.44 -10.91 12.22
N ALA A 34 -3.26 -10.28 12.26
CA ALA A 34 -2.78 -9.40 11.21
C ALA A 34 -2.65 -10.14 9.86
N CYS A 35 -2.08 -11.35 9.88
CA CYS A 35 -1.98 -12.21 8.70
C CYS A 35 -3.34 -12.59 8.12
N ARG A 36 -4.30 -13.00 8.95
CA ARG A 36 -5.67 -13.31 8.51
C ARG A 36 -6.35 -12.09 7.89
N ARG A 37 -6.17 -10.90 8.48
CA ARG A 37 -6.72 -9.65 7.96
C ARG A 37 -6.13 -9.32 6.58
N MET A 38 -4.82 -9.43 6.42
CA MET A 38 -4.16 -9.22 5.12
C MET A 38 -4.65 -10.22 4.07
N THR A 39 -4.80 -11.50 4.42
CA THR A 39 -5.35 -12.51 3.49
C THR A 39 -6.79 -12.20 3.10
N LYS A 40 -7.65 -11.78 4.04
CA LYS A 40 -9.01 -11.34 3.73
C LYS A 40 -9.02 -10.13 2.80
N GLN A 41 -8.13 -9.16 3.04
CA GLN A 41 -8.01 -7.96 2.23
C GLN A 41 -7.57 -8.29 0.80
N ILE A 42 -6.54 -9.13 0.64
CA ILE A 42 -6.09 -9.62 -0.67
C ILE A 42 -7.24 -10.29 -1.42
N ASN A 43 -7.95 -11.20 -0.75
CA ASN A 43 -9.07 -11.93 -1.35
C ASN A 43 -10.21 -10.99 -1.79
N HIS A 44 -10.52 -9.96 -1.00
CA HIS A 44 -11.50 -8.94 -1.39
C HIS A 44 -11.08 -8.16 -2.65
N PHE A 45 -9.82 -7.74 -2.73
CA PHE A 45 -9.33 -7.05 -3.94
C PHE A 45 -9.34 -7.98 -5.15
N GLU A 46 -8.89 -9.23 -5.01
CA GLU A 46 -8.82 -10.20 -6.12
C GLU A 46 -10.21 -10.60 -6.64
N LYS A 47 -11.16 -10.88 -5.75
CA LYS A 47 -12.47 -11.44 -6.15
C LYS A 47 -13.56 -10.41 -6.34
N THR A 48 -13.42 -9.22 -5.76
CA THR A 48 -14.47 -8.19 -5.82
C THR A 48 -14.00 -6.98 -6.62
N VAL A 49 -12.94 -6.30 -6.17
CA VAL A 49 -12.53 -5.02 -6.76
C VAL A 49 -11.96 -5.21 -8.16
N LEU A 50 -11.09 -6.21 -8.36
CA LEU A 50 -10.46 -6.47 -9.64
C LEU A 50 -11.48 -6.95 -10.69
N VAL A 51 -12.41 -7.82 -10.29
CA VAL A 51 -13.51 -8.28 -11.15
C VAL A 51 -14.37 -7.08 -11.56
N MET A 52 -14.77 -6.24 -10.60
CA MET A 52 -15.55 -5.03 -10.88
C MET A 52 -14.84 -4.06 -11.82
N ALA A 53 -13.52 -3.90 -11.69
CA ALA A 53 -12.73 -3.05 -12.57
C ALA A 53 -12.67 -3.61 -14.01
N LYS A 54 -12.53 -4.94 -14.15
CA LYS A 54 -12.52 -5.65 -15.43
C LYS A 54 -13.89 -5.60 -16.11
N ASP A 55 -14.97 -5.85 -15.37
CA ASP A 55 -16.35 -5.82 -15.87
C ASP A 55 -16.72 -4.43 -16.40
N ARG A 56 -16.17 -3.37 -15.79
CA ARG A 56 -16.35 -1.98 -16.23
C ARG A 56 -15.40 -1.56 -17.35
N GLY A 57 -14.55 -2.45 -17.86
CA GLY A 57 -13.57 -2.16 -18.91
C GLY A 57 -12.51 -1.12 -18.52
N ASN A 58 -12.31 -0.86 -17.23
CA ASN A 58 -11.37 0.17 -16.79
C ASN A 58 -9.97 -0.44 -16.54
N ALA A 59 -9.16 -0.45 -17.60
CA ALA A 59 -7.82 -1.04 -17.58
C ALA A 59 -6.87 -0.37 -16.57
N LEU A 60 -6.94 0.96 -16.41
CA LEU A 60 -6.11 1.69 -15.45
C LEU A 60 -6.45 1.29 -14.00
N TRP A 61 -7.74 1.16 -13.70
CA TRP A 61 -8.19 0.73 -12.38
C TRP A 61 -7.83 -0.73 -12.11
N ALA A 62 -8.01 -1.62 -13.10
CA ALA A 62 -7.60 -3.02 -12.97
C ALA A 62 -6.11 -3.13 -12.67
N ARG A 63 -5.26 -2.43 -13.44
CA ARG A 63 -3.80 -2.41 -13.23
C ARG A 63 -3.42 -1.86 -11.85
N SER A 64 -4.01 -0.75 -11.44
CA SER A 64 -3.75 -0.20 -10.09
C SER A 64 -4.18 -1.15 -8.97
N THR A 65 -5.23 -1.95 -9.21
CA THR A 65 -5.72 -2.94 -8.23
C THR A 65 -4.78 -4.14 -8.16
N GLU A 66 -4.29 -4.62 -9.30
CA GLU A 66 -3.26 -5.67 -9.39
C GLU A 66 -1.97 -5.25 -8.66
N ASP A 67 -1.48 -4.04 -8.89
CA ASP A 67 -0.31 -3.49 -8.18
C ASP A 67 -0.53 -3.45 -6.66
N GLN A 68 -1.75 -3.09 -6.22
CA GLN A 68 -2.09 -3.06 -4.81
C GLN A 68 -2.14 -4.46 -4.18
N ILE A 69 -2.69 -5.44 -4.90
CA ILE A 69 -2.70 -6.84 -4.50
C ILE A 69 -1.26 -7.34 -4.32
N ASP A 70 -0.37 -7.03 -5.25
CA ASP A 70 1.02 -7.45 -5.18
C ASP A 70 1.76 -6.83 -4.00
N ARG A 71 1.56 -5.53 -3.74
CA ARG A 71 2.08 -4.87 -2.52
C ARG A 71 1.59 -5.55 -1.24
N LEU A 72 0.32 -5.96 -1.20
CA LEU A 72 -0.24 -6.67 -0.05
C LEU A 72 0.35 -8.08 0.09
N LYS A 73 0.54 -8.81 -1.01
CA LYS A 73 1.17 -10.14 -1.02
C LYS A 73 2.61 -10.08 -0.50
N HIS A 74 3.39 -9.09 -0.92
CA HIS A 74 4.75 -8.87 -0.42
C HIS A 74 4.76 -8.61 1.09
N ARG A 75 3.96 -7.64 1.55
CA ARG A 75 3.83 -7.35 3.00
C ARG A 75 3.39 -8.56 3.81
N ARG A 76 2.49 -9.39 3.27
CA ARG A 76 2.07 -10.64 3.91
C ARG A 76 3.22 -11.63 3.98
N ALA A 77 3.98 -11.81 2.89
CA ALA A 77 5.12 -12.72 2.84
C ALA A 77 6.24 -12.34 3.82
N ASP A 78 6.42 -11.04 4.09
CA ASP A 78 7.40 -10.57 5.08
C ASP A 78 6.93 -10.74 6.54
N LYS A 79 5.64 -10.53 6.81
CA LYS A 79 5.09 -10.55 8.18
C LYS A 79 4.59 -11.93 8.64
N CYS A 80 4.25 -12.82 7.71
CA CYS A 80 3.57 -14.07 8.00
C CYS A 80 4.46 -15.28 7.71
N PRO A 81 4.87 -16.05 8.74
CA PRO A 81 5.83 -17.15 8.58
C PRO A 81 5.29 -18.28 7.69
N GLU A 82 3.98 -18.50 7.67
CA GLU A 82 3.29 -19.49 6.82
C GLU A 82 3.52 -19.26 5.31
N TYR A 83 3.87 -18.03 4.91
CA TYR A 83 4.05 -17.63 3.51
C TYR A 83 5.52 -17.47 3.11
N HIS A 84 6.46 -18.04 3.89
CA HIS A 84 7.90 -17.91 3.62
C HIS A 84 8.30 -18.43 2.23
N LYS A 85 7.67 -19.50 1.72
CA LYS A 85 7.89 -19.99 0.36
C LYS A 85 7.46 -18.99 -0.72
N GLN A 86 6.43 -18.18 -0.48
CA GLN A 86 6.04 -17.11 -1.40
C GLN A 86 7.07 -15.98 -1.37
N ARG A 87 7.68 -15.70 -0.21
CA ARG A 87 8.73 -14.69 -0.08
C ARG A 87 9.92 -14.98 -0.97
N THR A 88 10.39 -16.23 -1.03
CA THR A 88 11.57 -16.60 -1.85
C THR A 88 11.27 -16.49 -3.34
N VAL A 89 10.08 -16.89 -3.77
CA VAL A 89 9.64 -16.73 -5.17
C VAL A 89 9.54 -15.25 -5.55
N LEU A 90 8.91 -14.44 -4.70
CA LEU A 90 8.80 -12.99 -4.93
C LEU A 90 10.16 -12.28 -4.93
N ALA A 91 11.08 -12.70 -4.04
CA ALA A 91 12.44 -12.17 -4.01
C ALA A 91 13.20 -12.46 -5.31
N ARG A 92 13.11 -13.70 -5.84
CA ARG A 92 13.70 -14.05 -7.14
C ARG A 92 13.09 -13.27 -8.29
N ALA A 93 11.77 -13.11 -8.30
CA ALA A 93 11.08 -12.32 -9.33
C ALA A 93 11.53 -10.85 -9.30
N LYS A 94 11.72 -10.28 -8.11
CA LYS A 94 12.25 -8.91 -7.94
C LYS A 94 13.67 -8.79 -8.48
N GLU A 95 14.53 -9.77 -8.19
CA GLU A 95 15.90 -9.80 -8.69
C GLU A 95 15.95 -9.86 -10.23
N GLN A 96 15.13 -10.72 -10.83
CA GLN A 96 14.99 -10.79 -12.29
C GLN A 96 14.49 -9.48 -12.91
N ALA A 97 13.53 -8.81 -12.26
CA ALA A 97 13.02 -7.52 -12.72
C ALA A 97 14.10 -6.43 -12.69
N GLU A 98 14.94 -6.39 -11.64
CA GLU A 98 16.06 -5.45 -11.57
C GLU A 98 17.13 -5.75 -12.63
N GLN A 99 17.45 -7.03 -12.88
CA GLN A 99 18.35 -7.41 -13.97
C GLN A 99 17.81 -6.97 -15.34
N MET A 100 16.52 -7.18 -15.60
CA MET A 100 15.89 -6.75 -16.85
C MET A 100 15.91 -5.22 -16.99
N LYS A 101 15.67 -4.48 -15.90
CA LYS A 101 15.75 -3.02 -15.87
C LYS A 101 17.16 -2.52 -16.19
N GLN A 102 18.20 -3.17 -15.65
CA GLN A 102 19.59 -2.84 -15.97
C GLN A 102 19.91 -3.09 -17.45
N MET A 103 19.47 -4.23 -17.99
CA MET A 103 19.63 -4.54 -19.42
C MET A 103 18.92 -3.52 -20.31
N MET A 104 17.67 -3.15 -19.98
CA MET A 104 16.91 -2.13 -20.71
C MET A 104 17.58 -0.75 -20.62
N ALA A 105 18.11 -0.37 -19.46
CA ALA A 105 18.83 0.89 -19.31
C ALA A 105 20.14 0.92 -20.12
N ALA A 106 20.87 -0.19 -20.17
CA ALA A 106 22.06 -0.34 -21.00
C ALA A 106 21.71 -0.26 -22.49
N ALA A 107 20.64 -0.94 -22.92
CA ALA A 107 20.13 -0.89 -24.29
C ALA A 107 19.69 0.53 -24.68
N ALA A 108 18.97 1.23 -23.79
CA ALA A 108 18.55 2.61 -24.00
C ALA A 108 19.76 3.55 -24.13
N LYS A 109 20.79 3.39 -23.28
CA LYS A 109 22.06 4.14 -23.42
C LYS A 109 22.78 3.84 -24.72
N GLY A 110 22.83 2.57 -25.13
CA GLY A 110 23.42 2.16 -26.41
C GLY A 110 22.69 2.76 -27.61
N ALA A 111 21.35 2.70 -27.61
CA ALA A 111 20.52 3.31 -28.63
C ALA A 111 20.68 4.83 -28.64
N ALA A 112 20.66 5.49 -27.49
CA ALA A 112 20.90 6.93 -27.38
C ALA A 112 22.27 7.30 -27.97
N LYS A 113 23.33 6.56 -27.65
CA LYS A 113 24.67 6.77 -28.21
C LYS A 113 24.70 6.59 -29.72
N TYR A 114 24.01 5.57 -30.25
CA TYR A 114 23.94 5.29 -31.69
C TYR A 114 23.18 6.39 -32.45
N PHE A 115 22.01 6.80 -31.96
CA PHE A 115 21.15 7.78 -32.63
C PHE A 115 21.59 9.25 -32.42
N SER A 116 22.26 9.57 -31.31
CA SER A 116 22.78 10.93 -31.05
C SER A 116 24.21 11.15 -31.53
N GLY A 117 24.86 10.14 -32.12
CA GLY A 117 26.26 10.22 -32.53
C GLY A 117 27.24 10.41 -31.36
N GLY A 118 26.82 10.11 -30.12
CA GLY A 118 27.65 10.26 -28.92
C GLY A 118 27.67 11.65 -28.29
N ALA A 119 26.65 12.48 -28.54
CA ALA A 119 26.56 13.84 -27.97
C ALA A 119 26.15 13.91 -26.47
N PHE A 120 26.34 12.83 -25.70
CA PHE A 120 26.07 12.74 -24.26
C PHE A 120 27.16 11.96 -23.52
#